data_AF-A0A357LC87-F1
#
_entry.id   AF-A0A357LC87-F1
#
_cell.length_a   1.000
_cell.length_b   1.000
_cell.length_c   1.000
_cell.angle_alpha   90.00
_cell.angle_beta   90.00
_cell.angle_gamma   90.00
#
_symmetry.space_group_name_H-M   'P 1'
#
loop_
_entity.id
_entity.type
_entity.pdbx_description
1 polymer ?
#
loop_
_entity_poly.entity_id
_entity_poly.type
_entity_poly.pdbx_seq_one_letter_code
_entity_poly.pdbx_strand_id
1 'polypeptide(L)' 'DFTHPEAYAFWRDRHKDLFDIGVDMIKADFGEQVLEGMVASNGERGHALHNVYAYLYNKCVYEAAARYC' A
#
# COMPACT_ATOMS: atom_id res chain seq x y z
N ASP A 1 -4.47 4.62 -3.70
CA ASP A 1 -3.70 5.81 -3.34
C ASP A 1 -3.29 5.70 -1.88
N PHE A 2 -2.01 5.37 -1.61
CA PHE A 2 -1.50 5.21 -0.25
C PHE A 2 -1.26 6.53 0.49
N THR A 3 -1.54 7.69 -0.13
CA THR A 3 -1.50 9.00 0.53
C THR A 3 -2.86 9.39 1.13
N HIS A 4 -3.94 8.70 0.74
CA HIS A 4 -5.27 8.90 1.30
C HIS A 4 -5.45 8.02 2.56
N PRO A 5 -5.65 8.58 3.76
CA PRO A 5 -5.66 7.80 5.01
C PRO A 5 -6.69 6.67 5.04
N GLU A 6 -7.92 6.92 4.56
CA GLU A 6 -8.97 5.90 4.54
C GLU A 6 -8.70 4.79 3.51
N ALA A 7 -8.19 5.13 2.33
CA ALA A 7 -7.81 4.13 1.32
C ALA A 7 -6.63 3.26 1.81
N TYR A 8 -5.68 3.88 2.53
CA TYR A 8 -4.58 3.17 3.18
C TYR A 8 -5.11 2.17 4.22
N ALA A 9 -5.96 2.63 5.14
CA ALA A 9 -6.53 1.78 6.18
C ALA A 9 -7.38 0.64 5.59
N PHE A 10 -8.22 0.95 4.60
CA PHE A 10 -9.02 -0.03 3.87
C PHE A 10 -8.16 -1.11 3.22
N TRP A 11 -7.09 -0.72 2.50
CA TRP A 11 -6.24 -1.68 1.81
C TRP A 11 -5.43 -2.54 2.80
N ARG A 12 -4.88 -1.94 3.86
CA ARG A 12 -4.20 -2.67 4.94
C ARG A 12 -5.13 -3.73 5.52
N ASP A 13 -6.33 -3.33 5.94
CA ASP A 13 -7.24 -4.19 6.70
C ASP A 13 -7.89 -5.27 5.83
N ARG A 14 -7.89 -5.13 4.49
CA ARG A 14 -8.36 -6.17 3.57
C ARG A 14 -7.53 -7.45 3.60
N HIS A 15 -6.29 -7.40 4.08
CA HIS A 15 -5.45 -8.58 4.21
C HIS A 15 -5.84 -9.45 5.42
N LYS A 16 -6.63 -8.93 6.37
CA LYS A 16 -7.04 -9.67 7.57
C LYS A 16 -7.68 -11.02 7.21
N ASP A 17 -8.59 -11.02 6.25
CA ASP A 17 -9.30 -12.24 5.85
C ASP A 17 -8.36 -13.32 5.29
N LEU A 18 -7.20 -12.92 4.72
CA LEU A 18 -6.17 -13.86 4.28
C LEU A 18 -5.41 -14.46 5.47
N PHE A 19 -5.06 -13.65 6.46
CA PHE A 19 -4.41 -14.14 7.67
C PHE A 19 -5.35 -15.02 8.51
N ASP A 20 -6.65 -14.68 8.58
CA ASP A 20 -7.67 -15.47 9.29
C ASP A 20 -7.82 -16.91 8.73
N ILE A 21 -7.51 -17.12 7.45
CA ILE A 21 -7.53 -18.46 6.81
C ILE A 21 -6.15 -19.16 6.83
N GLY A 22 -5.15 -18.58 7.48
CA GLY A 22 -3.83 -19.18 7.68
C GLY A 22 -2.77 -18.85 6.62
N VAL A 23 -2.91 -17.76 5.87
CA VAL A 23 -1.81 -17.26 5.02
C VAL A 23 -0.73 -16.63 5.90
N ASP A 24 0.50 -17.15 5.88
CA ASP A 24 1.59 -16.65 6.73
C ASP A 24 2.38 -15.46 6.12
N MET A 25 2.27 -15.22 4.81
CA MET A 25 3.06 -14.20 4.12
C MET A 25 2.35 -13.67 2.88
N ILE A 26 2.51 -12.37 2.64
CA ILE A 26 2.09 -11.71 1.41
C ILE A 26 3.31 -11.33 0.57
N LYS A 27 3.34 -11.78 -0.69
CA LYS A 27 4.25 -11.25 -1.71
C LYS A 27 3.64 -9.97 -2.31
N ALA A 28 4.12 -8.81 -1.85
CA ALA A 28 3.69 -7.51 -2.37
C ALA A 28 4.32 -7.24 -3.75
N ASP A 29 3.57 -7.42 -4.84
CA ASP A 29 4.03 -7.22 -6.22
C ASP A 29 3.68 -5.81 -6.77
N PHE A 30 4.40 -5.36 -7.80
CA PHE A 30 4.33 -4.00 -8.39
C PHE A 30 4.77 -2.86 -7.45
N GLY A 31 4.35 -1.63 -7.78
CA GLY A 31 4.61 -0.40 -7.02
C GLY A 31 5.51 0.59 -7.77
N GLU A 32 5.96 0.26 -8.98
CA GLU A 32 6.98 0.97 -9.75
C GLU A 32 6.42 1.95 -10.79
N GLN A 33 5.16 1.81 -11.23
CA GLN A 33 4.60 2.60 -12.35
C GLN A 33 3.64 3.71 -11.91
N VAL A 34 4.09 4.65 -11.07
CA VAL A 34 3.37 5.93 -10.93
C VAL A 34 3.81 6.88 -12.04
N LEU A 35 2.84 7.36 -12.83
CA LEU A 35 3.08 8.22 -14.00
C LEU A 35 2.99 9.70 -13.65
N GLU A 36 3.63 10.55 -14.47
CA GLU A 36 3.77 11.99 -14.23
C GLU A 36 2.45 12.74 -14.06
N GLY A 37 1.41 12.36 -14.83
CA GLY A 37 0.09 12.99 -14.78
C GLY A 37 -0.79 12.60 -13.59
N MET A 38 -0.35 11.66 -12.75
CA MET A 38 -1.14 11.21 -11.60
C MET A 38 -1.04 12.21 -10.44
N VAL A 39 -2.16 12.43 -9.77
CA VAL A 39 -2.29 13.31 -8.59
C VAL A 39 -2.79 12.49 -7.42
N ALA A 40 -2.06 12.51 -6.31
CA ALA A 40 -2.46 11.81 -5.10
C ALA A 40 -3.25 12.72 -4.15
N SER A 41 -3.95 12.12 -3.20
CA SER A 41 -4.83 12.78 -2.24
C SER A 41 -4.12 13.81 -1.36
N ASN A 42 -2.82 13.64 -1.09
CA ASN A 42 -2.03 14.61 -0.33
C ASN A 42 -1.50 15.79 -1.19
N GLY A 43 -1.83 15.82 -2.49
CA GLY A 43 -1.41 16.85 -3.43
C GLY A 43 -0.08 16.56 -4.16
N GLU A 44 0.65 15.52 -3.76
CA GLU A 44 1.88 15.10 -4.44
C GLU A 44 1.60 14.51 -5.83
N ARG A 45 2.61 14.54 -6.70
CA ARG A 45 2.47 14.20 -8.12
C ARG A 45 3.69 13.48 -8.68
N GLY A 46 3.44 12.68 -9.72
CA GLY A 46 4.46 12.20 -10.65
C GLY A 46 5.75 11.72 -9.98
N HIS A 47 6.86 12.44 -10.25
CA HIS A 47 8.22 12.09 -9.81
C HIS A 47 8.38 11.98 -8.28
N ALA A 48 7.71 12.83 -7.50
CA ALA A 48 7.79 12.75 -6.03
C ALA A 48 7.20 11.44 -5.51
N LEU A 49 6.15 10.93 -6.19
CA LEU A 49 5.49 9.68 -5.85
C LEU A 49 6.17 8.47 -6.46
N HIS A 50 6.75 8.57 -7.66
CA HIS A 50 7.27 7.45 -8.44
C HIS A 50 8.12 6.47 -7.63
N ASN A 51 9.16 6.97 -6.95
CA ASN A 51 10.05 6.11 -6.18
C ASN A 51 9.51 5.77 -4.79
N VAL A 52 8.81 6.70 -4.13
CA VAL A 52 8.33 6.47 -2.75
C VAL A 52 7.11 5.55 -2.71
N TYR A 53 6.38 5.40 -3.81
CA TYR A 53 5.13 4.62 -3.82
C TYR A 53 5.37 3.14 -3.53
N ALA A 54 6.46 2.56 -4.04
CA ALA A 54 6.89 1.21 -3.69
C ALA A 54 7.08 1.05 -2.17
N TYR A 55 7.68 2.04 -1.50
CA TYR A 55 7.81 2.06 -0.05
C TYR A 55 6.45 2.17 0.66
N LEU A 56 5.58 3.08 0.23
CA LEU A 56 4.25 3.26 0.84
C LEU A 56 3.41 1.99 0.76
N TYR A 57 3.46 1.30 -0.38
CA TYR A 57 2.79 0.02 -0.59
C TYR A 57 3.35 -1.08 0.32
N ASN A 58 4.67 -1.29 0.30
CA ASN A 58 5.32 -2.31 1.13
C ASN A 58 5.09 -2.05 2.62
N LYS A 59 5.12 -0.79 3.04
CA LYS A 59 4.77 -0.39 4.41
C LYS A 59 3.32 -0.78 4.75
N CYS A 60 2.36 -0.52 3.86
CA CYS A 60 0.96 -0.89 4.07
C CYS A 60 0.78 -2.40 4.26
N VAL A 61 1.45 -3.22 3.45
CA VAL A 61 1.38 -4.69 3.57
C VAL A 61 2.10 -5.18 4.83
N TYR A 62 3.26 -4.60 5.15
CA TYR A 62 3.98 -4.90 6.39
C TYR A 62 3.14 -4.59 7.64
N GLU A 63 2.48 -3.42 7.69
CA GLU A 63 1.60 -3.06 8.80
C GLU A 63 0.38 -4.00 8.91
N ALA A 64 -0.12 -4.52 7.78
CA ALA A 64 -1.18 -5.52 7.81
C ALA A 64 -0.67 -6.83 8.44
N ALA A 65 0.49 -7.31 8.01
CA ALA A 65 1.12 -8.50 8.58
C ALA A 65 1.42 -8.31 10.09
N ALA A 66 2.01 -7.19 10.49
CA ALA A 66 2.30 -6.90 11.89
C ALA A 66 1.04 -6.81 12.78
N ARG A 67 -0.13 -6.56 12.18
CA ARG A 67 -1.41 -6.42 12.90
C ARG A 67 -2.20 -7.73 12.97
N TYR A 68 -2.10 -8.57 11.94
CA TYR A 68 -3.02 -9.69 11.73
C TYR A 68 -2.35 -11.07 11.61
N CYS A 69 -1.04 -11.12 11.36
CA CYS A 69 -0.26 -12.36 11.33
C CYS A 69 0.18 -12.78 12.74
#